data_AF-A0A2Z6G9Z3-F1
#
_entry.id   AF-A0A2Z6G9Z3-F1
#
_cell.length_a   1.000
_cell.length_b   1.000
_cell.length_c   1.000
_cell.angle_alpha   90.00
_cell.angle_beta   90.00
_cell.angle_gamma   90.00
#
_symmetry.space_group_name_H-M   'P 1'
#
loop_
_entity.id
_entity.type
_entity.pdbx_description
1 polymer ?
#
loop_
_entity_poly.entity_id
_entity_poly.type
_entity_poly.pdbx_seq_one_letter_code
_entity_poly.pdbx_strand_id
1 'polypeptide(L)'
;MSGKPESAIGRACHNRLLWRCRRGLLELDLVLEHFVVRHFDTLSAQQQEQFLILLDLPDNELLDMITGKIETKDEFRPLLDLLIAA
;
A
#
# COMPACT_ATOMS: atom_id res chain seq x y z
N MET A 1 -11.27 -8.48 -22.02
CA MET A 1 -10.25 -9.25 -21.27
C MET A 1 -8.94 -8.47 -21.35
N SER A 2 -8.75 -7.48 -20.48
CA SER A 2 -7.58 -6.59 -20.56
C SER A 2 -6.40 -7.27 -19.89
N GLY A 3 -5.57 -7.93 -20.68
CA GLY A 3 -4.24 -8.36 -20.25
C GLY A 3 -3.39 -7.12 -20.00
N LYS A 4 -2.99 -6.88 -18.75
CA LYS A 4 -1.92 -5.92 -18.48
C LYS A 4 -0.58 -6.61 -18.67
N PRO A 5 0.35 -6.01 -19.42
CA PRO A 5 1.64 -6.60 -19.71
C PRO A 5 2.43 -6.66 -18.41
N GLU A 6 2.95 -7.85 -18.13
CA GLU A 6 3.91 -8.11 -17.07
C GLU A 6 5.11 -7.16 -17.22
N SER A 7 5.08 -6.05 -16.48
CA SER A 7 6.17 -5.09 -16.48
C SER A 7 7.38 -5.73 -15.82
N ALA A 8 8.35 -6.18 -16.63
CA ALA A 8 9.58 -6.81 -16.16
C ALA A 8 10.49 -5.85 -15.36
N ILE A 9 10.20 -4.54 -15.38
CA ILE A 9 10.78 -3.53 -14.50
C ILE A 9 10.12 -3.56 -13.09
N GLY A 10 8.90 -4.08 -12.98
CA GLY A 10 8.05 -4.05 -11.79
C GLY A 10 8.41 -5.08 -10.71
N ARG A 11 8.90 -6.29 -11.05
CA ARG A 11 9.09 -7.37 -10.05
C ARG A 11 10.18 -7.06 -9.00
N ALA A 12 11.27 -6.40 -9.39
CA ALA A 12 12.36 -6.06 -8.47
C ALA A 12 11.98 -4.93 -7.49
N CYS A 13 11.18 -3.95 -7.94
CA CYS A 13 10.63 -2.92 -7.07
C CYS A 13 9.54 -3.49 -6.14
N HIS A 14 8.69 -4.39 -6.62
CA HIS A 14 7.70 -5.09 -5.79
C HIS A 14 8.37 -5.87 -4.67
N ASN A 15 9.44 -6.63 -4.94
CA ASN A 15 10.11 -7.38 -3.88
C ASN A 15 10.67 -6.47 -2.78
N ARG A 16 11.22 -5.29 -3.13
CA ARG A 16 11.65 -4.29 -2.13
C ARG A 16 10.49 -3.68 -1.35
N LEU A 17 9.33 -3.47 -1.98
CA LEU A 17 8.14 -2.97 -1.31
C LEU A 17 7.56 -4.00 -0.35
N LEU A 18 7.45 -5.25 -0.78
CA LEU A 18 7.02 -6.37 0.06
C LEU A 18 7.91 -6.49 1.29
N TRP A 19 9.23 -6.36 1.13
CA TRP A 19 10.17 -6.32 2.25
C TRP A 19 9.94 -5.15 3.22
N ARG A 20 9.47 -3.99 2.75
CA ARG A 20 9.09 -2.84 3.60
C ARG A 20 7.74 -3.01 4.29
N CYS A 21 6.86 -3.85 3.73
CA CYS A 21 5.58 -4.20 4.32
C CYS A 21 5.73 -5.22 5.45
N ARG A 22 6.90 -5.86 5.57
CA ARG A 22 7.19 -6.84 6.63
C ARG A 22 7.34 -6.15 7.99
N ARG A 23 6.30 -6.16 8.80
CA ARG A 23 6.21 -5.45 10.08
C ARG A 23 5.95 -6.42 11.22
N GLY A 24 5.92 -5.92 12.45
CA GLY A 24 5.72 -6.75 13.65
C GLY A 24 4.27 -7.23 13.83
N LEU A 25 3.35 -6.83 12.95
CA LEU A 25 1.90 -7.00 13.08
C LEU A 25 1.32 -7.75 11.87
N LEU A 26 0.95 -9.01 12.09
CA LEU A 26 0.53 -9.92 11.01
C LEU A 26 -0.65 -9.38 10.18
N GLU A 27 -1.64 -8.75 10.81
CA GLU A 27 -2.79 -8.18 10.10
C GLU A 27 -2.36 -7.08 9.12
N LEU A 28 -1.41 -6.26 9.54
CA LEU A 28 -0.92 -5.12 8.79
C LEU A 28 0.02 -5.56 7.66
N ASP A 29 0.86 -6.57 7.92
CA ASP A 29 1.63 -7.29 6.91
C ASP A 29 0.74 -7.86 5.79
N LEU A 30 -0.34 -8.58 6.15
CA LEU A 30 -1.22 -9.23 5.18
C LEU A 30 -1.96 -8.22 4.31
N VAL A 31 -2.49 -7.15 4.91
CA VAL A 31 -3.20 -6.09 4.17
C VAL A 31 -2.24 -5.39 3.19
N LEU A 32 -1.04 -5.02 3.66
CA LEU A 32 -0.05 -4.35 2.81
C LEU A 32 0.48 -5.25 1.69
N GLU A 33 0.82 -6.51 2.00
CA GLU A 33 1.29 -7.49 0.99
C GLU A 33 0.22 -7.70 -0.09
N HIS A 34 -1.02 -7.94 0.32
CA HIS A 34 -2.13 -8.18 -0.59
C HIS A 34 -2.40 -6.97 -1.48
N PHE A 35 -2.38 -5.78 -0.90
CA PHE A 35 -2.52 -4.52 -1.61
C PHE A 35 -1.38 -4.31 -2.63
N VAL A 36 -0.13 -4.58 -2.25
CA VAL A 36 1.02 -4.45 -3.16
C VAL A 36 0.92 -5.41 -4.34
N VAL A 37 0.51 -6.65 -4.11
CA VAL A 37 0.41 -7.66 -5.17
C VAL A 37 -0.74 -7.38 -6.14
N ARG A 38 -1.87 -6.84 -5.66
CA ARG A 38 -3.09 -6.70 -6.48
C ARG A 38 -3.38 -5.29 -6.98
N HIS A 39 -3.08 -4.27 -6.18
CA HIS A 39 -3.51 -2.90 -6.43
C HIS A 39 -2.36 -1.97 -6.83
N PHE A 40 -1.11 -2.21 -6.40
CA PHE A 40 0.00 -1.28 -6.63
C PHE A 40 0.27 -0.98 -8.12
N ASP A 41 0.18 -1.96 -9.00
CA ASP A 41 0.34 -1.77 -10.47
C ASP A 41 -0.85 -1.02 -11.11
N THR A 42 -1.97 -0.92 -10.39
CA THR A 42 -3.15 -0.15 -10.82
C THR A 42 -3.16 1.28 -10.32
N LEU A 43 -2.29 1.61 -9.35
CA LEU A 43 -2.17 2.95 -8.79
C LEU A 43 -1.52 3.92 -9.78
N SER A 44 -1.97 5.17 -9.74
CA SER A 44 -1.30 6.28 -10.40
C SER A 44 0.05 6.61 -9.74
N ALA A 45 0.94 7.29 -10.45
CA ALA A 45 2.25 7.68 -9.91
C ALA A 45 2.15 8.48 -8.59
N GLN A 46 1.14 9.34 -8.46
CA GLN A 46 0.87 10.10 -7.23
C GLN A 46 0.46 9.18 -6.07
N GLN A 47 -0.43 8.22 -6.32
CA GLN A 47 -0.85 7.25 -5.31
C GLN A 47 0.29 6.30 -4.90
N GLN A 48 1.17 5.92 -5.84
CA GLN A 48 2.36 5.14 -5.51
C GLN A 48 3.31 5.93 -4.60
N GLU A 49 3.52 7.21 -4.87
CA GLU A 49 4.33 8.08 -4.00
C GLU A 49 3.69 8.22 -2.61
N GLN A 50 2.38 8.43 -2.54
CA GLN A 50 1.65 8.45 -1.27
C GLN A 50 1.77 7.13 -0.50
N PHE A 51 1.70 5.99 -1.18
CA PHE A 51 1.89 4.68 -0.55
C PHE A 51 3.31 4.53 0.00
N LEU A 52 4.32 5.00 -0.72
CA LEU A 52 5.70 5.01 -0.23
C LEU A 52 5.86 5.87 1.04
N ILE A 53 5.18 7.02 1.10
CA ILE A 53 5.15 7.89 2.28
C ILE A 53 4.48 7.17 3.45
N LEU A 54 3.34 6.49 3.22
CA LEU A 54 2.70 5.68 4.25
C LEU A 54 3.62 4.58 4.78
N LEU A 55 4.35 3.88 3.91
CA LEU A 55 5.29 2.84 4.32
C LEU A 55 6.47 3.36 5.18
N ASP A 56 6.75 4.66 5.18
CA ASP A 56 7.75 5.30 6.05
C ASP A 56 7.19 5.59 7.47
N LEU A 57 5.87 5.59 7.64
CA LEU A 57 5.21 5.82 8.92
C LEU A 57 5.36 4.62 9.88
N PRO A 58 5.40 4.88 11.20
CA PRO A 58 5.46 3.82 12.20
C PRO A 58 4.20 2.96 12.19
N ASP A 59 4.34 1.70 12.60
CA ASP A 59 3.28 0.68 12.57
C ASP A 59 2.00 1.11 13.28
N ASN A 60 2.13 1.76 14.44
CA ASN A 60 0.98 2.25 15.20
C ASN A 60 0.22 3.35 14.46
N GLU A 61 0.92 4.29 13.81
CA GLU A 61 0.25 5.33 13.03
C GLU A 61 -0.42 4.73 11.79
N LEU A 62 0.28 3.86 11.06
CA LEU A 62 -0.29 3.21 9.88
C LEU A 62 -1.54 2.40 10.24
N LEU A 63 -1.51 1.66 11.35
CA LEU A 63 -2.68 0.94 11.86
C LEU A 63 -3.82 1.89 12.22
N ASP A 64 -3.53 2.98 12.93
CA ASP A 64 -4.53 3.98 13.30
C ASP A 64 -5.14 4.66 12.05
N MET A 65 -4.35 4.89 11.00
CA MET A 65 -4.84 5.41 9.70
C MET A 65 -5.79 4.43 9.01
N ILE A 66 -5.41 3.16 8.93
CA ILE A 66 -6.20 2.10 8.27
C ILE A 66 -7.49 1.83 9.06
N THR A 67 -7.41 1.83 10.38
CA THR A 67 -8.58 1.62 11.26
C THR A 67 -9.44 2.87 11.42
N GLY A 68 -9.03 4.01 10.84
CA GLY A 68 -9.77 5.27 10.88
C GLY A 68 -9.81 5.92 12.27
N LYS A 69 -8.87 5.58 13.15
CA LYS A 69 -8.77 6.11 14.51
C LYS A 69 -8.12 7.50 14.57
N ILE A 70 -7.33 7.87 13.56
CA ILE A 70 -6.79 9.23 13.39
C ILE A 70 -7.37 9.92 12.17
N GLU A 71 -7.58 11.24 12.27
CA GLU A 71 -7.86 12.08 11.11
C GLU A 71 -6.66 12.11 10.19
N THR A 72 -6.79 11.41 9.06
CA THR A 72 -5.80 11.40 8.00
C THR A 72 -6.03 12.60 7.09
N LYS A 73 -4.94 13.16 6.55
CA LYS A 73 -5.05 14.22 5.55
C LYS A 73 -5.89 13.72 4.38
N ASP A 74 -6.77 14.57 3.86
CA ASP A 74 -7.66 14.27 2.73
C ASP A 74 -6.93 13.67 1.52
N GLU A 75 -5.64 14.00 1.35
CA GLU A 75 -4.81 13.50 0.29
C GLU A 75 -4.63 11.96 0.31
N PHE A 76 -4.57 11.32 1.49
CA PHE A 76 -4.39 9.87 1.62
C PHE A 76 -5.71 9.11 1.62
N ARG A 77 -6.84 9.82 1.80
CA ARG A 77 -8.18 9.25 1.88
C ARG A 77 -8.52 8.29 0.74
N PRO A 78 -8.31 8.62 -0.55
CA PRO A 78 -8.64 7.70 -1.64
C PRO A 78 -7.74 6.46 -1.66
N LEU A 79 -6.49 6.57 -1.19
CA LEU A 79 -5.58 5.43 -1.11
C LEU A 79 -5.95 4.50 0.06
N LEU A 80 -6.31 5.07 1.20
CA LEU A 80 -6.76 4.33 2.38
C LEU A 80 -8.07 3.58 2.11
N ASP A 81 -9.00 4.21 1.40
CA ASP A 81 -10.26 3.56 1.01
C ASP A 81 -10.00 2.31 0.14
N LEU A 82 -9.10 2.42 -0.83
CA LEU A 82 -8.66 1.28 -1.66
C LEU A 82 -7.95 0.20 -0.85
N LEU A 83 -7.18 0.58 0.16
CA LEU A 83 -6.43 -0.35 1.01
C LEU A 83 -7.36 -1.09 1.97
N ILE A 84 -8.40 -0.44 2.49
CA ILE A 84 -9.44 -1.06 3.33
C ILE A 84 -10.39 -1.95 2.50
N ALA A 85 -10.61 -1.60 1.23
CA ALA A 85 -11.47 -2.35 0.31
C ALA A 85 -10.79 -3.57 -0.36
N ALA A 86 -9.48 -3.74 -0.19
CA ALA A 86 -8.67 -4.82 -0.80
C ALA A 86 -8.67 -6.12 0.03
#